data_AF-A0A376JSD1-F1
#
_entry.id   AF-A0A376JSD1-F1
#
_cell.length_a   1.000
_cell.length_b   1.000
_cell.length_c   1.000
_cell.angle_alpha   90.00
_cell.angle_beta   90.00
_cell.angle_gamma   90.00
#
_symmetry.space_group_name_H-M   'P 1'
#
loop_
_entity.id
_entity.type
_entity.pdbx_description
1 polymer ?
#
loop_
_entity_poly.entity_id
_entity_poly.type
_entity_poly.pdbx_seq_one_letter_code
_entity_poly.pdbx_strand_id
1 'polypeptide(L)'
;MPYGGLIYIKGNSPKNESAEFTFTGVVKAPFYKDGEWKNALNSPAPLGELESDAFVYTTPKKNLEASNFTGGVAEFAKDLDTFASSMNDFYGRNDEDGKHRMFTYKNLTGHKHRFTNDVQISIGDAHSGYPVMNSSFSTNSTTLPTTPLNDWLIWHEVGHNAAETPLTVPGATEVANNVLALYMQDRYLGKMNRVADDITVAPEYLEESNGQAWARGGAGDRLLMYAQLKEWAEKNFDIKQWYPEGDLPKFYSDREGMKGWNLFQLMHRKARGDDVGKTKFGERNYCAESNGNAADKLMLCASWVAQTDLSEFFKKWNPGANAYQLPGASEMNFEGGVSQSAYETLAALNLPKPQQGPETINQVTEHKMSAE
;
A
#
# COMPACT_ATOMS: atom_id res chain seq x y z
N MET A 1 4.04 -16.95 34.85
CA MET A 1 4.01 -17.07 33.38
C MET A 1 4.58 -18.43 33.00
N PRO A 2 3.75 -19.44 32.70
CA PRO A 2 4.21 -20.82 32.48
C PRO A 2 5.10 -20.98 31.23
N TYR A 3 5.00 -20.07 30.26
CA TYR A 3 5.73 -20.13 28.99
C TYR A 3 6.85 -19.08 28.85
N GLY A 4 6.99 -18.17 29.81
CA GLY A 4 7.78 -16.94 29.62
C GLY A 4 7.17 -16.02 28.54
N GLY A 5 7.90 -14.98 28.15
CA GLY A 5 7.50 -14.03 27.10
C GLY A 5 8.12 -12.64 27.27
N LEU A 6 8.08 -11.86 26.20
CA LEU A 6 8.42 -10.43 26.26
C LEU A 6 7.36 -9.69 27.09
N ILE A 7 7.80 -8.69 27.85
CA ILE A 7 6.92 -7.89 28.72
C ILE A 7 6.66 -6.56 28.02
N TYR A 8 5.39 -6.28 27.72
CA TYR A 8 4.95 -5.01 27.14
C TYR A 8 4.12 -4.22 28.14
N ILE A 9 4.37 -2.91 28.21
CA ILE A 9 3.54 -1.97 28.97
C ILE A 9 2.62 -1.29 27.97
N LYS A 10 1.30 -1.45 28.14
CA LYS A 10 0.29 -0.78 27.35
C LYS A 10 -0.33 0.34 28.17
N GLY A 11 -0.03 1.58 27.80
CA GLY A 11 -0.74 2.75 28.32
C GLY A 11 -2.14 2.87 27.73
N ASN A 12 -3.10 3.35 28.52
CA ASN A 12 -4.44 3.73 28.08
C ASN A 12 -4.77 5.20 28.40
N SER A 13 -3.78 5.99 28.82
CA SER A 13 -3.97 7.40 29.14
C SER A 13 -4.22 8.19 27.85
N PRO A 14 -5.24 9.06 27.80
CA PRO A 14 -5.45 9.98 26.68
C PRO A 14 -4.45 11.14 26.68
N LYS A 15 -3.60 11.24 27.71
CA LYS A 15 -2.56 12.25 27.86
C LYS A 15 -1.18 11.59 27.83
N ASN A 16 -0.17 12.34 27.39
CA ASN A 16 1.21 11.93 27.57
C ASN A 16 1.60 12.04 29.03
N GLU A 17 1.73 10.89 29.69
CA GLU A 17 2.10 10.76 31.09
C GLU A 17 3.25 9.75 31.21
N SER A 18 4.16 10.00 32.15
CA SER A 18 5.26 9.10 32.45
C SER A 18 4.95 8.26 33.68
N ALA A 19 5.28 6.97 33.64
CA ALA A 19 5.19 6.06 34.77
C ALA A 19 6.45 5.18 34.84
N GLU A 20 6.92 4.90 36.05
CA GLU A 20 8.09 4.06 36.29
C GLU A 20 7.65 2.68 36.74
N PHE A 21 8.25 1.64 36.15
CA PHE A 21 7.96 0.24 36.46
C PHE A 21 9.26 -0.47 36.79
N THR A 22 9.29 -1.21 37.90
CA THR A 22 10.40 -2.09 38.26
C THR A 22 9.95 -3.54 38.16
N PHE A 23 10.66 -4.34 37.35
CA PHE A 23 10.42 -5.76 37.21
C PHE A 23 11.52 -6.57 37.89
N THR A 24 11.15 -7.45 38.81
CA THR A 24 12.06 -8.38 39.50
C THR A 24 11.80 -9.82 39.06
N GLY A 25 12.84 -10.66 39.05
CA GLY A 25 12.71 -12.06 38.60
C GLY A 25 12.57 -12.22 37.08
N VAL A 26 13.02 -11.23 36.31
CA VAL A 26 13.01 -11.21 34.84
C VAL A 26 14.43 -11.28 34.29
N VAL A 27 14.56 -11.63 33.01
CA VAL A 27 15.83 -11.61 32.28
C VAL A 27 15.74 -10.64 31.10
N LYS A 28 16.88 -10.09 30.67
CA LYS A 28 16.92 -9.18 29.51
C LYS A 28 16.68 -9.94 28.20
N ALA A 29 15.89 -9.35 27.32
CA ALA A 29 15.84 -9.70 25.91
C ALA A 29 16.75 -8.78 25.10
N PRO A 30 17.40 -9.24 24.02
CA PRO A 30 18.09 -8.35 23.09
C PRO A 30 17.14 -7.25 22.63
N PHE A 31 17.59 -6.00 22.70
CA PHE A 31 16.75 -4.86 22.35
C PHE A 31 17.57 -3.78 21.69
N TYR A 32 17.33 -3.56 20.40
CA TYR A 32 17.97 -2.52 19.60
C TYR A 32 16.99 -1.35 19.40
N LYS A 33 17.42 -0.14 19.73
CA LYS A 33 16.60 1.08 19.62
C LYS A 33 17.50 2.32 19.57
N ASP A 34 17.05 3.38 18.91
CA ASP A 34 17.75 4.67 18.83
C ASP A 34 19.18 4.54 18.29
N GLY A 35 19.42 3.59 17.39
CA GLY A 35 20.73 3.33 16.80
C GLY A 35 21.68 2.47 17.66
N GLU A 36 21.25 2.00 18.83
CA GLU A 36 22.11 1.26 19.76
C GLU A 36 21.41 0.07 20.45
N TRP A 37 22.22 -0.85 20.98
CA TRP A 37 21.74 -1.96 21.80
C TRP A 37 21.45 -1.49 23.23
N LYS A 38 20.16 -1.29 23.56
CA LYS A 38 19.71 -1.02 24.93
C LYS A 38 19.89 -2.25 25.83
N ASN A 39 19.75 -3.43 25.25
CA ASN A 39 20.16 -4.71 25.84
C ASN A 39 20.98 -5.47 24.81
N ALA A 40 22.13 -6.02 25.22
CA ALA A 40 23.08 -6.67 24.31
C ALA A 40 22.46 -7.84 23.53
N LEU A 41 22.95 -8.08 22.31
CA LEU A 41 22.52 -9.20 21.45
C LEU A 41 22.66 -10.58 22.12
N ASN A 42 23.67 -10.75 22.99
CA ASN A 42 23.88 -11.98 23.73
C ASN A 42 23.00 -12.12 24.99
N SER A 43 22.03 -11.22 25.21
CA SER A 43 21.08 -11.29 26.32
C SER A 43 20.36 -12.66 26.36
N PRO A 44 19.97 -13.11 27.57
CA PRO A 44 19.54 -14.49 27.80
C PRO A 44 18.20 -14.87 27.16
N ALA A 45 17.27 -13.93 26.93
CA ALA A 45 15.97 -14.29 26.36
C ALA A 45 16.12 -14.82 24.92
N PRO A 46 15.32 -15.81 24.50
CA PRO A 46 15.44 -16.43 23.17
C PRO A 46 14.88 -15.57 22.02
N LEU A 47 14.03 -14.60 22.36
CA LEU A 47 13.47 -13.60 21.44
C LEU A 47 14.09 -12.23 21.74
N GLY A 48 14.18 -11.39 20.73
CA GLY A 48 14.57 -9.99 20.88
C GLY A 48 13.71 -9.08 20.01
N GLU A 49 13.91 -7.78 20.19
CA GLU A 49 13.22 -6.74 19.43
C GLU A 49 14.18 -5.71 18.85
N LEU A 50 13.83 -5.24 17.66
CA LEU A 50 14.33 -3.99 17.10
C LEU A 50 13.18 -2.98 17.08
N GLU A 51 13.43 -1.77 17.58
CA GLU A 51 12.52 -0.64 17.47
C GLU A 51 13.19 0.45 16.63
N SER A 52 12.71 0.64 15.40
CA SER A 52 13.09 1.75 14.52
C SER A 52 12.19 2.97 14.77
N ASP A 53 12.30 4.05 13.99
CA ASP A 53 11.42 5.21 14.14
C ASP A 53 9.94 4.87 13.80
N ALA A 54 9.70 3.91 12.91
CA ALA A 54 8.37 3.53 12.42
C ALA A 54 7.92 2.09 12.78
N PHE A 55 8.83 1.18 13.11
CA PHE A 55 8.52 -0.23 13.34
C PHE A 55 8.99 -0.75 14.71
N VAL A 56 8.30 -1.77 15.20
CA VAL A 56 8.78 -2.74 16.19
C VAL A 56 8.80 -4.11 15.52
N TYR A 57 9.98 -4.70 15.42
CA TYR A 57 10.22 -6.00 14.80
C TYR A 57 10.62 -7.03 15.86
N THR A 58 9.84 -8.09 16.00
CA THR A 58 10.05 -9.16 16.99
C THR A 58 10.48 -10.45 16.28
N THR A 59 11.59 -11.05 16.71
CA THR A 59 12.20 -12.20 16.01
C THR A 59 13.09 -13.01 16.98
N PRO A 60 13.49 -14.27 16.67
CA PRO A 60 14.51 -14.95 17.44
C PRO A 60 15.80 -14.13 17.57
N LYS A 61 16.43 -14.19 18.75
CA LYS A 61 17.62 -13.38 19.07
C LYS A 61 18.72 -13.47 18.01
N LYS A 62 18.90 -14.65 17.41
CA LYS A 62 19.98 -14.92 16.47
C LYS A 62 19.78 -14.23 15.12
N ASN A 63 18.52 -14.05 14.69
CA ASN A 63 18.22 -13.29 13.47
C ASN A 63 18.68 -11.83 13.57
N LEU A 64 18.75 -11.26 14.78
CA LEU A 64 19.23 -9.90 14.99
C LEU A 64 20.76 -9.74 14.81
N GLU A 65 21.50 -10.82 14.53
CA GLU A 65 22.84 -10.70 13.93
C GLU A 65 22.77 -10.04 12.55
N ALA A 66 21.63 -10.17 11.86
CA ALA A 66 21.32 -9.54 10.57
C ALA A 66 22.43 -9.76 9.53
N SER A 67 22.98 -10.98 9.45
CA SER A 67 24.18 -11.27 8.65
C SER A 67 23.99 -11.12 7.12
N ASN A 68 22.75 -10.93 6.66
CA ASN A 68 22.41 -10.61 5.27
C ASN A 68 22.41 -9.10 4.97
N PHE A 69 22.64 -8.24 5.98
CA PHE A 69 22.77 -6.79 5.83
C PHE A 69 24.22 -6.38 6.12
N THR A 70 24.80 -5.56 5.25
CA THR A 70 26.22 -5.14 5.41
C THR A 70 26.39 -4.21 6.61
N GLY A 71 25.43 -3.31 6.84
CA GLY A 71 25.31 -2.50 8.04
C GLY A 71 24.55 -3.19 9.19
N GLY A 72 24.27 -4.49 9.06
CA GLY A 72 23.61 -5.31 10.07
C GLY A 72 22.25 -4.77 10.50
N VAL A 73 21.95 -4.91 11.79
CA VAL A 73 20.67 -4.52 12.38
C VAL A 73 20.34 -3.02 12.23
N ALA A 74 21.37 -2.17 12.10
CA ALA A 74 21.19 -0.73 11.90
C ALA A 74 20.70 -0.40 10.48
N GLU A 75 21.24 -1.08 9.47
CA GLU A 75 20.76 -0.97 8.08
C GLU A 75 19.31 -1.48 7.99
N PHE A 76 19.02 -2.63 8.58
CA PHE A 76 17.65 -3.16 8.61
C PHE A 76 16.65 -2.19 9.27
N ALA A 77 17.00 -1.56 10.38
CA ALA A 77 16.16 -0.54 11.02
C ALA A 77 15.88 0.64 10.08
N LYS A 78 16.92 1.13 9.39
CA LYS A 78 16.82 2.23 8.43
C LYS A 78 15.95 1.84 7.24
N ASP A 79 16.07 0.61 6.75
CA ASP A 79 15.27 0.10 5.63
C ASP A 79 13.79 -0.02 6.00
N LEU A 80 13.46 -0.44 7.22
CA LEU A 80 12.08 -0.41 7.75
C LEU A 80 11.52 1.01 7.79
N ASP A 81 12.29 1.98 8.27
CA ASP A 81 11.89 3.40 8.31
C ASP A 81 11.73 3.98 6.90
N THR A 82 12.61 3.58 5.98
CA THR A 82 12.55 3.95 4.57
C THR A 82 11.28 3.40 3.91
N PHE A 83 10.96 2.12 4.16
CA PHE A 83 9.69 1.54 3.73
C PHE A 83 8.47 2.30 4.27
N ALA A 84 8.44 2.60 5.58
CA ALA A 84 7.35 3.38 6.17
C ALA A 84 7.20 4.76 5.51
N SER A 85 8.31 5.43 5.23
CA SER A 85 8.32 6.71 4.51
C SER A 85 7.76 6.57 3.10
N SER A 86 8.20 5.59 2.33
CA SER A 86 7.68 5.34 0.97
C SER A 86 6.22 4.93 0.94
N MET A 87 5.74 4.23 1.96
CA MET A 87 4.31 3.99 2.14
C MET A 87 3.55 5.30 2.38
N ASN A 88 4.05 6.18 3.26
CA ASN A 88 3.46 7.51 3.44
C ASN A 88 3.44 8.32 2.14
N ASP A 89 4.53 8.24 1.35
CA ASP A 89 4.62 8.89 0.04
C ASP A 89 3.53 8.38 -0.91
N PHE A 90 3.37 7.05 -1.05
CA PHE A 90 2.35 6.44 -1.93
C PHE A 90 0.92 6.90 -1.57
N TYR A 91 0.62 6.99 -0.27
CA TYR A 91 -0.68 7.49 0.18
C TYR A 91 -0.75 9.02 0.23
N GLY A 92 0.31 9.76 -0.12
CA GLY A 92 0.35 11.22 -0.09
C GLY A 92 0.15 11.80 1.31
N ARG A 93 0.74 11.18 2.33
CA ARG A 93 0.70 11.58 3.74
C ARG A 93 2.05 12.18 4.14
N ASN A 94 2.05 13.39 4.67
CA ASN A 94 3.27 14.16 4.92
C ASN A 94 3.21 15.02 6.19
N ASP A 95 2.11 14.93 6.95
CA ASP A 95 1.90 15.74 8.15
C ASP A 95 2.06 14.87 9.41
N GLU A 96 2.29 15.50 10.57
CA GLU A 96 2.27 14.82 11.87
C GLU A 96 0.89 14.87 12.54
N ASP A 97 -0.06 15.63 11.97
CA ASP A 97 -1.44 15.76 12.42
C ASP A 97 -2.44 15.88 11.25
N GLY A 98 -3.73 16.05 11.56
CA GLY A 98 -4.77 16.31 10.57
C GLY A 98 -5.08 15.14 9.61
N LYS A 99 -5.64 15.49 8.45
CA LYS A 99 -6.18 14.53 7.45
C LYS A 99 -5.09 13.78 6.68
N HIS A 100 -3.91 14.38 6.52
CA HIS A 100 -2.77 13.79 5.80
C HIS A 100 -1.64 13.37 6.74
N ARG A 101 -1.97 13.12 8.02
CA ARG A 101 -1.04 12.55 8.99
C ARG A 101 -0.41 11.27 8.47
N MET A 102 0.90 11.13 8.58
CA MET A 102 1.63 9.89 8.31
C MET A 102 1.10 8.73 9.18
N PHE A 103 1.10 7.50 8.63
CA PHE A 103 0.64 6.31 9.36
C PHE A 103 1.49 6.10 10.62
N THR A 104 2.81 6.14 10.44
CA THR A 104 3.83 6.06 11.48
C THR A 104 4.93 7.07 11.19
N TYR A 105 5.51 7.62 12.25
CA TYR A 105 6.67 8.52 12.20
C TYR A 105 7.33 8.53 13.59
N LYS A 106 8.57 9.02 13.66
CA LYS A 106 9.42 9.00 14.86
C LYS A 106 8.71 9.46 16.14
N ASN A 107 8.00 10.58 16.06
CA ASN A 107 7.34 11.20 17.22
C ASN A 107 6.00 10.51 17.59
N LEU A 108 5.50 9.58 16.77
CA LEU A 108 4.28 8.79 17.03
C LEU A 108 4.59 7.47 17.73
N THR A 109 5.19 7.57 18.91
CA THR A 109 5.80 6.44 19.64
C THR A 109 4.82 5.31 20.01
N GLY A 110 3.51 5.57 20.08
CA GLY A 110 2.47 4.58 20.42
C GLY A 110 1.85 3.81 19.26
N HIS A 111 2.18 4.13 18.00
CA HIS A 111 1.48 3.59 16.83
C HIS A 111 2.42 2.97 15.78
N LYS A 112 3.69 2.71 16.13
CA LYS A 112 4.64 2.02 15.25
C LYS A 112 4.04 0.73 14.71
N HIS A 113 4.32 0.41 13.46
CA HIS A 113 3.96 -0.89 12.87
C HIS A 113 4.61 -2.00 13.70
N ARG A 114 3.90 -3.11 13.87
CA ARG A 114 4.44 -4.30 14.55
C ARG A 114 4.54 -5.43 13.55
N PHE A 115 5.72 -6.04 13.47
CA PHE A 115 5.97 -7.19 12.63
C PHE A 115 6.64 -8.28 13.47
N THR A 116 6.14 -9.50 13.40
CA THR A 116 6.59 -10.61 14.24
C THR A 116 6.86 -11.85 13.41
N ASN A 117 8.07 -12.40 13.53
CA ASN A 117 8.31 -13.78 13.12
C ASN A 117 7.90 -14.73 14.24
N ASP A 118 7.03 -15.69 13.96
CA ASP A 118 6.57 -16.66 14.95
C ASP A 118 6.42 -18.06 14.32
N VAL A 119 6.55 -19.11 15.13
CA VAL A 119 6.28 -20.49 14.72
C VAL A 119 4.78 -20.71 14.52
N GLN A 120 3.96 -20.05 15.34
CA GLN A 120 2.52 -20.22 15.33
C GLN A 120 1.82 -18.89 15.05
N ILE A 121 1.48 -18.69 13.78
CA ILE A 121 0.64 -17.57 13.34
C ILE A 121 -0.81 -18.00 13.17
N SER A 122 -1.74 -17.04 13.08
CA SER A 122 -3.17 -17.35 13.11
C SER A 122 -3.69 -18.02 11.83
N ILE A 123 -3.11 -17.69 10.67
CA ILE A 123 -3.48 -18.23 9.36
C ILE A 123 -2.35 -18.05 8.35
N GLY A 124 -2.24 -19.00 7.40
CA GLY A 124 -1.34 -18.90 6.25
C GLY A 124 0.15 -18.97 6.60
N ASP A 125 0.96 -18.42 5.71
CA ASP A 125 2.41 -18.23 5.88
C ASP A 125 2.77 -16.81 6.35
N ALA A 126 1.87 -15.85 6.13
CA ALA A 126 1.87 -14.55 6.75
C ALA A 126 0.44 -14.00 6.81
N HIS A 127 0.22 -13.03 7.70
CA HIS A 127 -1.03 -12.26 7.72
C HIS A 127 -0.83 -10.85 8.29
N SER A 128 -1.68 -9.96 7.83
CA SER A 128 -1.78 -8.58 8.31
C SER A 128 -2.42 -8.50 9.70
N GLY A 129 -2.39 -7.30 10.29
CA GLY A 129 -2.87 -7.05 11.64
C GLY A 129 -1.90 -6.23 12.48
N TYR A 130 -2.14 -6.23 13.79
CA TYR A 130 -1.30 -5.55 14.78
C TYR A 130 -0.95 -6.52 15.92
N PRO A 131 0.04 -7.41 15.72
CA PRO A 131 1.10 -7.35 14.70
C PRO A 131 0.74 -7.97 13.34
N VAL A 132 1.50 -7.57 12.31
CA VAL A 132 1.74 -8.40 11.12
C VAL A 132 2.56 -9.61 11.56
N MET A 133 2.18 -10.80 11.15
CA MET A 133 2.89 -12.02 11.54
C MET A 133 3.36 -12.81 10.32
N ASN A 134 4.54 -13.42 10.42
CA ASN A 134 5.17 -14.23 9.38
C ASN A 134 5.68 -15.54 10.00
N SER A 135 5.39 -16.68 9.37
CA SER A 135 5.75 -18.02 9.84
C SER A 135 7.25 -18.34 9.71
N SER A 136 8.03 -17.47 9.08
CA SER A 136 9.49 -17.57 8.90
C SER A 136 10.24 -17.40 10.21
N PHE A 137 10.22 -18.44 11.04
CA PHE A 137 10.86 -18.48 12.34
C PHE A 137 12.01 -19.50 12.36
N SER A 138 13.23 -19.02 12.63
CA SER A 138 14.39 -19.90 12.74
C SER A 138 15.34 -19.44 13.83
N THR A 139 15.37 -20.17 14.94
CA THR A 139 16.26 -19.87 16.10
C THR A 139 17.75 -20.04 15.78
N ASN A 140 18.07 -20.73 14.69
CA ASN A 140 19.44 -21.05 14.30
C ASN A 140 19.97 -20.15 13.17
N SER A 141 19.11 -19.36 12.53
CA SER A 141 19.52 -18.45 11.46
C SER A 141 20.11 -17.15 12.04
N THR A 142 21.14 -16.64 11.35
CA THR A 142 21.75 -15.32 11.61
C THR A 142 21.21 -14.24 10.68
N THR A 143 20.38 -14.60 9.70
CA THR A 143 19.78 -13.68 8.73
C THR A 143 18.40 -13.24 9.19
N LEU A 144 18.00 -12.02 8.83
CA LEU A 144 16.61 -11.61 8.94
C LEU A 144 15.84 -12.16 7.72
N PRO A 145 14.66 -12.78 7.92
CA PRO A 145 13.87 -13.39 6.84
C PRO A 145 13.12 -12.38 5.98
N THR A 146 13.30 -11.08 6.23
CA THR A 146 12.61 -9.98 5.56
C THR A 146 13.63 -8.97 5.07
N THR A 147 13.42 -8.45 3.87
CA THR A 147 14.22 -7.37 3.28
C THR A 147 13.31 -6.18 2.99
N PRO A 148 13.23 -5.15 3.85
CA PRO A 148 12.14 -4.16 3.79
C PRO A 148 11.99 -3.41 2.47
N LEU A 149 13.07 -3.29 1.68
CA LEU A 149 13.11 -2.63 0.38
C LEU A 149 13.19 -3.59 -0.81
N ASN A 150 13.07 -4.90 -0.61
CA ASN A 150 13.02 -5.90 -1.68
C ASN A 150 12.28 -7.18 -1.26
N ASP A 151 11.08 -7.04 -0.67
CA ASP A 151 10.32 -8.17 -0.17
C ASP A 151 8.82 -7.93 -0.35
N TRP A 152 8.21 -8.73 -1.23
CA TRP A 152 6.78 -8.67 -1.52
C TRP A 152 5.92 -8.90 -0.27
N LEU A 153 6.36 -9.77 0.65
CA LEU A 153 5.56 -10.17 1.81
C LEU A 153 5.32 -8.99 2.74
N ILE A 154 6.38 -8.29 3.16
CA ILE A 154 6.21 -7.13 4.05
C ILE A 154 5.39 -6.02 3.38
N TRP A 155 5.57 -5.80 2.08
CA TRP A 155 4.79 -4.80 1.34
C TRP A 155 3.31 -5.18 1.26
N HIS A 156 3.01 -6.45 1.03
CA HIS A 156 1.66 -7.00 0.96
C HIS A 156 0.94 -6.90 2.31
N GLU A 157 1.58 -7.38 3.38
CA GLU A 157 0.94 -7.49 4.70
C GLU A 157 0.80 -6.13 5.40
N VAL A 158 1.80 -5.26 5.28
CA VAL A 158 1.68 -3.88 5.78
C VAL A 158 0.73 -3.08 4.86
N GLY A 159 0.69 -3.41 3.57
CA GLY A 159 -0.27 -2.86 2.62
C GLY A 159 -1.73 -3.07 3.04
N HIS A 160 -2.07 -4.22 3.61
CA HIS A 160 -3.40 -4.48 4.17
C HIS A 160 -3.76 -3.51 5.31
N ASN A 161 -2.80 -3.19 6.19
CA ASN A 161 -3.01 -2.23 7.27
C ASN A 161 -3.16 -0.78 6.78
N ALA A 162 -2.66 -0.47 5.58
CA ALA A 162 -2.62 0.88 5.03
C ALA A 162 -3.66 1.12 3.92
N ALA A 163 -4.24 0.07 3.35
CA ALA A 163 -5.17 0.15 2.23
C ALA A 163 -6.35 1.09 2.54
N GLU A 164 -6.57 2.07 1.66
CA GLU A 164 -7.59 3.08 1.85
C GLU A 164 -8.27 3.46 0.53
N THR A 165 -9.37 4.21 0.66
CA THR A 165 -10.10 4.80 -0.47
C THR A 165 -9.17 5.64 -1.36
N PRO A 166 -9.36 5.66 -2.68
CA PRO A 166 -10.49 5.05 -3.41
C PRO A 166 -10.25 3.63 -3.95
N LEU A 167 -9.11 3.00 -3.64
CA LEU A 167 -8.75 1.71 -4.26
C LEU A 167 -9.52 0.51 -3.66
N THR A 168 -10.13 0.67 -2.49
CA THR A 168 -10.89 -0.37 -1.80
C THR A 168 -12.32 -0.50 -2.35
N VAL A 169 -12.49 -1.31 -3.38
CA VAL A 169 -13.80 -1.70 -3.96
C VAL A 169 -14.15 -3.16 -3.59
N PRO A 170 -15.41 -3.63 -3.75
CA PRO A 170 -15.74 -5.03 -3.53
C PRO A 170 -14.83 -6.00 -4.29
N GLY A 171 -14.32 -7.03 -3.60
CA GLY A 171 -13.37 -7.98 -4.18
C GLY A 171 -11.92 -7.48 -4.29
N ALA A 172 -11.59 -6.31 -3.74
CA ALA A 172 -10.24 -5.73 -3.78
C ALA A 172 -9.39 -5.99 -2.53
N THR A 173 -9.83 -6.85 -1.57
CA THR A 173 -9.09 -7.08 -0.33
C THR A 173 -7.63 -7.48 -0.59
N GLU A 174 -7.41 -8.42 -1.51
CA GLU A 174 -6.06 -8.86 -1.94
C GLU A 174 -5.55 -8.14 -3.19
N VAL A 175 -6.08 -6.95 -3.48
CA VAL A 175 -5.75 -6.16 -4.68
C VAL A 175 -5.29 -4.77 -4.29
N ALA A 176 -6.10 -4.05 -3.50
CA ALA A 176 -5.83 -2.67 -3.09
C ALA A 176 -4.54 -2.56 -2.27
N ASN A 177 -4.29 -3.52 -1.37
CA ASN A 177 -3.04 -3.62 -0.62
C ASN A 177 -1.82 -3.81 -1.53
N ASN A 178 -1.98 -4.60 -2.60
CA ASN A 178 -0.92 -4.91 -3.56
C ASN A 178 -0.53 -3.72 -4.44
N VAL A 179 -1.34 -2.65 -4.50
CA VAL A 179 -0.95 -1.43 -5.24
C VAL A 179 0.24 -0.74 -4.54
N LEU A 180 0.30 -0.75 -3.21
CA LEU A 180 1.50 -0.33 -2.47
C LEU A 180 2.69 -1.24 -2.81
N ALA A 181 2.49 -2.56 -2.86
CA ALA A 181 3.56 -3.48 -3.21
C ALA A 181 4.10 -3.26 -4.63
N LEU A 182 3.24 -2.93 -5.59
CA LEU A 182 3.66 -2.51 -6.93
C LEU A 182 4.46 -1.21 -6.89
N TYR A 183 4.00 -0.20 -6.14
CA TYR A 183 4.74 1.05 -5.95
C TYR A 183 6.15 0.80 -5.39
N MET A 184 6.27 -0.10 -4.42
CA MET A 184 7.57 -0.47 -3.84
C MET A 184 8.46 -1.21 -4.84
N GLN A 185 7.92 -2.14 -5.63
CA GLN A 185 8.66 -2.80 -6.71
C GLN A 185 9.18 -1.79 -7.74
N ASP A 186 8.33 -0.88 -8.18
CA ASP A 186 8.69 0.13 -9.17
C ASP A 186 9.79 1.05 -8.61
N ARG A 187 9.59 1.55 -7.38
CA ARG A 187 10.52 2.46 -6.72
C ARG A 187 11.90 1.84 -6.48
N TYR A 188 11.96 0.62 -5.96
CA TYR A 188 13.21 0.02 -5.48
C TYR A 188 13.81 -1.02 -6.42
N LEU A 189 13.04 -1.58 -7.35
CA LEU A 189 13.50 -2.57 -8.32
C LEU A 189 13.48 -2.05 -9.76
N GLY A 190 12.96 -0.84 -9.97
CA GLY A 190 12.90 -0.18 -11.28
C GLY A 190 11.82 -0.71 -12.21
N LYS A 191 10.94 -1.59 -11.70
CA LYS A 191 9.89 -2.25 -12.49
C LYS A 191 8.85 -2.91 -11.58
N MET A 192 7.58 -2.86 -11.98
CA MET A 192 6.48 -3.62 -11.37
C MET A 192 6.55 -5.13 -11.73
N ASN A 193 7.56 -5.84 -11.22
CA ASN A 193 7.86 -7.24 -11.56
C ASN A 193 6.66 -8.20 -11.38
N ARG A 194 5.78 -7.96 -10.40
CA ARG A 194 4.64 -8.86 -10.11
C ARG A 194 3.67 -9.00 -11.28
N VAL A 195 3.53 -7.93 -12.08
CA VAL A 195 2.54 -7.82 -13.16
C VAL A 195 3.19 -7.73 -14.54
N ALA A 196 4.52 -7.75 -14.62
CA ALA A 196 5.27 -7.47 -15.85
C ALA A 196 4.95 -8.45 -16.99
N ASP A 197 4.76 -9.73 -16.68
CA ASP A 197 4.42 -10.75 -17.67
C ASP A 197 2.91 -10.73 -17.97
N ASP A 198 2.08 -10.72 -16.92
CA ASP A 198 0.62 -10.80 -17.03
C ASP A 198 0.01 -9.58 -17.76
N ILE A 199 0.61 -8.39 -17.63
CA ILE A 199 0.10 -7.18 -18.30
C ILE A 199 0.15 -7.32 -19.83
N THR A 200 1.04 -8.16 -20.38
CA THR A 200 1.22 -8.32 -21.84
C THR A 200 -0.01 -8.82 -22.56
N VAL A 201 -0.85 -9.58 -21.85
CA VAL A 201 -2.12 -10.14 -22.36
C VAL A 201 -3.35 -9.41 -21.83
N ALA A 202 -3.18 -8.37 -21.01
CA ALA A 202 -4.29 -7.65 -20.39
C ALA A 202 -5.30 -7.08 -21.40
N PRO A 203 -4.91 -6.49 -22.55
CA PRO A 203 -5.89 -6.02 -23.53
C PRO A 203 -6.74 -7.15 -24.13
N GLU A 204 -6.14 -8.30 -24.44
CA GLU A 204 -6.87 -9.47 -24.95
C GLU A 204 -7.84 -10.01 -23.89
N TYR A 205 -7.36 -10.15 -22.65
CA TYR A 205 -8.19 -10.54 -21.52
C TYR A 205 -9.41 -9.63 -21.31
N LEU A 206 -9.25 -8.32 -21.49
CA LEU A 206 -10.35 -7.36 -21.38
C LEU A 206 -11.40 -7.55 -22.48
N GLU A 207 -10.99 -7.82 -23.72
CA GLU A 207 -11.91 -8.12 -24.82
C GLU A 207 -12.68 -9.42 -24.57
N GLU A 208 -11.99 -10.48 -24.16
CA GLU A 208 -12.61 -11.78 -23.87
C GLU A 208 -13.57 -11.73 -22.66
N SER A 209 -13.29 -10.83 -21.71
CA SER A 209 -14.09 -10.67 -20.50
C SER A 209 -15.43 -9.98 -20.72
N ASN A 210 -15.68 -9.39 -21.89
CA ASN A 210 -16.96 -8.76 -22.26
C ASN A 210 -17.48 -7.76 -21.21
N GLY A 211 -16.59 -6.87 -20.73
CA GLY A 211 -16.95 -5.86 -19.72
C GLY A 211 -17.09 -6.38 -18.29
N GLN A 212 -16.60 -7.59 -18.01
CA GLN A 212 -16.69 -8.22 -16.68
C GLN A 212 -15.33 -8.75 -16.20
N ALA A 213 -14.23 -8.09 -16.58
CA ALA A 213 -12.89 -8.58 -16.27
C ALA A 213 -12.65 -8.69 -14.76
N TRP A 214 -13.10 -7.72 -13.97
CA TRP A 214 -12.98 -7.77 -12.51
C TRP A 214 -13.69 -8.98 -11.89
N ALA A 215 -14.93 -9.24 -12.33
CA ALA A 215 -15.74 -10.33 -11.79
C ALA A 215 -15.22 -11.71 -12.20
N ARG A 216 -14.59 -11.82 -13.37
CA ARG A 216 -14.01 -13.05 -13.90
C ARG A 216 -12.60 -13.33 -13.39
N GLY A 217 -11.86 -12.29 -13.02
CA GLY A 217 -10.46 -12.37 -12.61
C GLY A 217 -10.26 -12.67 -11.13
N GLY A 218 -9.10 -13.25 -10.82
CA GLY A 218 -8.56 -13.35 -9.47
C GLY A 218 -7.85 -12.07 -9.04
N ALA A 219 -7.20 -12.12 -7.88
CA ALA A 219 -6.49 -10.95 -7.32
C ALA A 219 -5.36 -10.44 -8.24
N GLY A 220 -4.63 -11.35 -8.91
CA GLY A 220 -3.59 -11.01 -9.88
C GLY A 220 -4.16 -10.26 -11.09
N ASP A 221 -5.21 -10.79 -11.71
CA ASP A 221 -5.86 -10.17 -12.87
C ASP A 221 -6.40 -8.77 -12.53
N ARG A 222 -7.08 -8.64 -11.37
CA ARG A 222 -7.62 -7.36 -10.89
C ARG A 222 -6.51 -6.33 -10.61
N LEU A 223 -5.32 -6.79 -10.22
CA LEU A 223 -4.18 -5.90 -10.00
C LEU A 223 -3.68 -5.27 -11.31
N LEU A 224 -3.87 -5.94 -12.46
CA LEU A 224 -3.52 -5.40 -13.77
C LEU A 224 -4.31 -4.12 -14.09
N MET A 225 -5.55 -3.97 -13.59
CA MET A 225 -6.30 -2.72 -13.72
C MET A 225 -5.50 -1.54 -13.17
N TYR A 226 -4.98 -1.66 -11.94
CA TYR A 226 -4.21 -0.58 -11.32
C TYR A 226 -2.86 -0.37 -12.03
N ALA A 227 -2.22 -1.44 -12.49
CA ALA A 227 -0.98 -1.33 -13.26
C ALA A 227 -1.20 -0.59 -14.60
N GLN A 228 -2.24 -0.93 -15.36
CA GLN A 228 -2.62 -0.26 -16.60
C GLN A 228 -2.92 1.23 -16.36
N LEU A 229 -3.66 1.56 -15.29
CA LEU A 229 -3.95 2.94 -14.92
C LEU A 229 -2.68 3.73 -14.57
N LYS A 230 -1.75 3.13 -13.81
CA LYS A 230 -0.46 3.75 -13.48
C LYS A 230 0.39 3.99 -14.72
N GLU A 231 0.54 3.01 -15.59
CA GLU A 231 1.35 3.12 -16.81
C GLU A 231 0.75 4.10 -17.81
N TRP A 232 -0.57 4.19 -17.89
CA TRP A 232 -1.24 5.25 -18.65
C TRP A 232 -0.96 6.62 -18.05
N ALA A 233 -1.05 6.76 -16.72
CA ALA A 233 -0.78 8.01 -16.02
C ALA A 233 0.67 8.48 -16.18
N GLU A 234 1.64 7.55 -16.23
CA GLU A 234 3.07 7.87 -16.45
C GLU A 234 3.26 8.78 -17.68
N LYS A 235 2.51 8.50 -18.75
CA LYS A 235 2.60 9.23 -20.02
C LYS A 235 1.65 10.41 -20.12
N ASN A 236 0.47 10.32 -19.48
CA ASN A 236 -0.65 11.23 -19.77
C ASN A 236 -1.02 12.15 -18.60
N PHE A 237 -0.63 11.83 -17.37
CA PHE A 237 -0.97 12.62 -16.20
C PHE A 237 0.15 13.62 -15.85
N ASP A 238 -0.25 14.87 -15.57
CA ASP A 238 0.66 15.91 -15.09
C ASP A 238 0.12 16.52 -13.79
N ILE A 239 0.80 16.20 -12.68
CA ILE A 239 0.43 16.68 -11.34
C ILE A 239 0.48 18.21 -11.24
N LYS A 240 1.30 18.90 -12.06
CA LYS A 240 1.43 20.36 -12.05
C LYS A 240 0.13 21.05 -12.50
N GLN A 241 -0.76 20.34 -13.19
CA GLN A 241 -2.09 20.85 -13.47
C GLN A 241 -2.89 21.12 -12.19
N TRP A 242 -2.65 20.40 -11.10
CA TRP A 242 -3.28 20.65 -9.80
C TRP A 242 -2.52 21.66 -8.93
N TYR A 243 -1.23 21.87 -9.22
CA TYR A 243 -0.32 22.74 -8.49
C TYR A 243 0.37 23.76 -9.42
N PRO A 244 -0.38 24.68 -10.06
CA PRO A 244 0.21 25.60 -11.05
C PRO A 244 1.11 26.70 -10.46
N GLU A 245 0.90 27.06 -9.18
CA GLU A 245 1.52 28.23 -8.54
C GLU A 245 2.28 27.89 -7.25
N GLY A 246 2.52 26.60 -6.97
CA GLY A 246 3.15 26.16 -5.73
C GLY A 246 4.18 25.05 -5.93
N ASP A 247 5.05 24.91 -4.94
CA ASP A 247 5.99 23.77 -4.87
C ASP A 247 5.20 22.47 -4.74
N LEU A 248 5.57 21.47 -5.55
CA LEU A 248 5.02 20.14 -5.41
C LEU A 248 5.46 19.55 -4.06
N PRO A 249 4.53 18.98 -3.26
CA PRO A 249 4.90 18.17 -2.12
C PRO A 249 5.93 17.10 -2.48
N LYS A 250 6.91 16.87 -1.61
CA LYS A 250 8.09 16.02 -1.88
C LYS A 250 7.78 14.56 -2.21
N PHE A 251 6.60 14.07 -1.85
CA PHE A 251 6.18 12.70 -2.17
C PHE A 251 5.80 12.54 -3.64
N TYR A 252 5.48 13.62 -4.36
CA TYR A 252 5.32 13.57 -5.81
C TYR A 252 6.68 13.49 -6.49
N SER A 253 6.73 12.76 -7.60
CA SER A 253 7.96 12.53 -8.34
C SER A 253 7.76 12.79 -9.83
N ASP A 254 8.70 13.52 -10.43
CA ASP A 254 8.82 13.66 -11.90
C ASP A 254 9.79 12.63 -12.51
N ARG A 255 10.34 11.71 -11.70
CA ARG A 255 11.22 10.63 -12.18
C ARG A 255 10.45 9.68 -13.08
N GLU A 256 11.06 9.31 -14.21
CA GLU A 256 10.54 8.25 -15.10
C GLU A 256 10.27 6.96 -14.31
N GLY A 257 9.14 6.35 -14.59
CA GLY A 257 8.60 5.19 -13.88
C GLY A 257 7.80 5.57 -12.62
N MET A 258 8.09 6.72 -12.01
CA MET A 258 7.40 7.16 -10.80
C MET A 258 6.27 8.17 -11.03
N LYS A 259 6.27 8.87 -12.16
CA LYS A 259 5.37 9.99 -12.41
C LYS A 259 3.89 9.55 -12.44
N GLY A 260 3.61 8.35 -12.91
CA GLY A 260 2.26 7.78 -12.96
C GLY A 260 1.65 7.57 -11.57
N TRP A 261 2.49 7.34 -10.55
CA TRP A 261 2.03 7.22 -9.17
C TRP A 261 1.49 8.53 -8.59
N ASN A 262 1.85 9.69 -9.17
CA ASN A 262 1.30 10.97 -8.75
C ASN A 262 -0.24 11.01 -8.87
N LEU A 263 -0.82 10.27 -9.82
CA LEU A 263 -2.28 10.12 -9.95
C LEU A 263 -2.87 9.48 -8.70
N PHE A 264 -2.31 8.34 -8.28
CA PHE A 264 -2.76 7.59 -7.10
C PHE A 264 -2.58 8.41 -5.81
N GLN A 265 -1.42 9.04 -5.65
CA GLN A 265 -1.11 9.91 -4.51
C GLN A 265 -2.13 11.05 -4.40
N LEU A 266 -2.45 11.71 -5.51
CA LEU A 266 -3.46 12.77 -5.52
C LEU A 266 -4.87 12.22 -5.27
N MET A 267 -5.25 11.08 -5.84
CA MET A 267 -6.53 10.42 -5.57
C MET A 267 -6.71 10.12 -4.07
N HIS A 268 -5.68 9.60 -3.41
CA HIS A 268 -5.68 9.36 -1.97
C HIS A 268 -5.86 10.67 -1.17
N ARG A 269 -5.10 11.72 -1.51
CA ARG A 269 -5.27 13.04 -0.87
C ARG A 269 -6.67 13.60 -1.05
N LYS A 270 -7.21 13.54 -2.27
CA LYS A 270 -8.56 13.99 -2.58
C LYS A 270 -9.61 13.18 -1.84
N ALA A 271 -9.45 11.87 -1.70
CA ALA A 271 -10.34 11.04 -0.90
C ALA A 271 -10.36 11.42 0.59
N ARG A 272 -9.24 11.93 1.12
CA ARG A 272 -9.17 12.48 2.49
C ARG A 272 -9.68 13.92 2.60
N GLY A 273 -10.08 14.54 1.48
CA GLY A 273 -10.66 15.88 1.44
C GLY A 273 -9.63 16.99 1.35
N ASP A 274 -8.56 16.78 0.57
CA ASP A 274 -7.59 17.82 0.22
C ASP A 274 -8.22 18.93 -0.64
N ASP A 275 -8.03 20.18 -0.24
CA ASP A 275 -8.57 21.38 -0.87
C ASP A 275 -7.64 21.98 -1.95
N VAL A 276 -6.46 21.39 -2.23
CA VAL A 276 -5.56 21.88 -3.31
C VAL A 276 -6.30 21.95 -4.65
N GLY A 277 -6.35 23.12 -5.29
CA GLY A 277 -7.02 23.26 -6.59
C GLY A 277 -8.52 22.97 -6.54
N LYS A 278 -9.16 23.07 -5.36
CA LYS A 278 -10.58 22.77 -5.13
C LYS A 278 -11.54 23.44 -6.10
N THR A 279 -11.24 24.63 -6.59
CA THR A 279 -12.12 25.37 -7.52
C THR A 279 -11.67 25.27 -8.97
N LYS A 280 -10.48 24.71 -9.23
CA LYS A 280 -9.88 24.69 -10.58
C LYS A 280 -10.66 23.79 -11.54
N PHE A 281 -11.16 22.68 -11.04
CA PHE A 281 -11.84 21.65 -11.84
C PHE A 281 -13.26 21.38 -11.32
N GLY A 282 -13.95 22.47 -10.96
CA GLY A 282 -15.27 22.44 -10.33
C GLY A 282 -15.20 22.28 -8.81
N GLU A 283 -16.22 22.76 -8.10
CA GLU A 283 -16.24 22.82 -6.63
C GLU A 283 -16.39 21.45 -5.95
N ARG A 284 -16.86 20.45 -6.70
CA ARG A 284 -17.18 19.11 -6.21
C ARG A 284 -15.94 18.22 -6.16
N ASN A 285 -15.72 17.55 -5.03
CA ASN A 285 -14.65 16.57 -4.87
C ASN A 285 -15.17 15.14 -5.10
N TYR A 286 -14.91 14.62 -6.29
CA TYR A 286 -15.36 13.28 -6.71
C TYR A 286 -14.63 12.10 -6.03
N CYS A 287 -13.64 12.37 -5.18
CA CYS A 287 -12.94 11.33 -4.40
C CYS A 287 -13.48 11.20 -2.97
N ALA A 288 -13.97 12.30 -2.37
CA ALA A 288 -14.42 12.31 -0.98
C ALA A 288 -15.95 12.28 -0.84
N GLU A 289 -16.66 12.95 -1.74
CA GLU A 289 -18.12 13.07 -1.64
C GLU A 289 -18.84 11.74 -1.91
N SER A 290 -20.09 11.66 -1.47
CA SER A 290 -20.95 10.50 -1.74
C SER A 290 -21.26 10.43 -3.24
N ASN A 291 -20.62 9.49 -3.92
CA ASN A 291 -20.70 9.31 -5.37
C ASN A 291 -21.33 7.98 -5.75
N GLY A 292 -22.24 7.45 -4.93
CA GLY A 292 -22.78 6.11 -5.09
C GLY A 292 -21.93 5.08 -4.35
N ASN A 293 -21.65 3.94 -5.00
CA ASN A 293 -20.87 2.85 -4.40
C ASN A 293 -19.34 3.11 -4.52
N ALA A 294 -18.52 2.19 -3.97
CA ALA A 294 -17.07 2.34 -4.00
C ALA A 294 -16.47 2.31 -5.42
N ALA A 295 -17.05 1.55 -6.34
CA ALA A 295 -16.62 1.48 -7.74
C ALA A 295 -16.95 2.77 -8.49
N ASP A 296 -18.14 3.34 -8.25
CA ASP A 296 -18.53 4.65 -8.77
C ASP A 296 -17.53 5.73 -8.34
N LYS A 297 -17.19 5.74 -7.04
CA LYS A 297 -16.21 6.65 -6.47
C LYS A 297 -14.83 6.46 -7.11
N LEU A 298 -14.37 5.23 -7.32
CA LEU A 298 -13.10 4.96 -7.97
C LEU A 298 -13.06 5.53 -9.39
N MET A 299 -14.07 5.25 -10.21
CA MET A 299 -14.15 5.76 -11.58
C MET A 299 -14.20 7.28 -11.63
N LEU A 300 -15.11 7.88 -10.86
CA LEU A 300 -15.30 9.32 -10.86
C LEU A 300 -14.08 10.06 -10.31
N CYS A 301 -13.47 9.54 -9.25
CA CYS A 301 -12.23 10.09 -8.69
C CYS A 301 -11.08 9.99 -9.69
N ALA A 302 -10.83 8.82 -10.29
CA ALA A 302 -9.74 8.64 -11.25
C ALA A 302 -9.91 9.55 -12.47
N SER A 303 -11.12 9.59 -13.06
CA SER A 303 -11.41 10.41 -14.24
C SER A 303 -11.31 11.90 -13.95
N TRP A 304 -11.86 12.35 -12.81
CA TRP A 304 -11.77 13.74 -12.39
C TRP A 304 -10.33 14.13 -12.05
N VAL A 305 -9.58 13.34 -11.28
CA VAL A 305 -8.19 13.68 -10.98
C VAL A 305 -7.33 13.74 -12.24
N ALA A 306 -7.51 12.79 -13.16
CA ALA A 306 -6.81 12.76 -14.44
C ALA A 306 -7.32 13.81 -15.45
N GLN A 307 -8.42 14.52 -15.14
CA GLN A 307 -9.11 15.42 -16.08
C GLN A 307 -9.36 14.76 -17.44
N THR A 308 -9.72 13.49 -17.42
CA THR A 308 -9.87 12.63 -18.61
C THR A 308 -11.05 11.69 -18.40
N ASP A 309 -11.89 11.51 -19.42
CA ASP A 309 -12.97 10.52 -19.40
C ASP A 309 -12.40 9.11 -19.53
N LEU A 310 -12.29 8.39 -18.40
CA LEU A 310 -11.82 7.01 -18.34
C LEU A 310 -12.97 5.99 -18.38
N SER A 311 -14.18 6.38 -18.80
CA SER A 311 -15.36 5.50 -18.75
C SER A 311 -15.17 4.18 -19.50
N GLU A 312 -14.51 4.16 -20.66
CA GLU A 312 -14.27 2.92 -21.43
C GLU A 312 -13.38 1.93 -20.68
N PHE A 313 -12.31 2.41 -20.03
CA PHE A 313 -11.47 1.60 -19.17
C PHE A 313 -12.26 0.96 -18.02
N PHE A 314 -13.08 1.76 -17.33
CA PHE A 314 -13.91 1.28 -16.23
C PHE A 314 -15.06 0.39 -16.68
N LYS A 315 -15.57 0.52 -17.90
CA LYS A 315 -16.55 -0.42 -18.49
C LYS A 315 -15.94 -1.79 -18.77
N LYS A 316 -14.71 -1.83 -19.28
CA LYS A 316 -14.03 -3.11 -19.58
C LYS A 316 -13.67 -3.87 -18.31
N TRP A 317 -13.14 -3.17 -17.32
CA TRP A 317 -12.79 -3.77 -16.03
C TRP A 317 -14.02 -4.04 -15.16
N ASN A 318 -14.94 -3.09 -15.06
CA ASN A 318 -16.10 -3.10 -14.18
C ASN A 318 -15.76 -3.45 -12.70
N PRO A 319 -14.90 -2.65 -12.05
CA PRO A 319 -14.41 -2.96 -10.70
C PRO A 319 -15.55 -3.06 -9.69
N GLY A 320 -15.46 -3.98 -8.74
CA GLY A 320 -16.49 -4.18 -7.72
C GLY A 320 -17.66 -5.06 -8.17
N ALA A 321 -17.64 -5.57 -9.41
CA ALA A 321 -18.61 -6.56 -9.86
C ALA A 321 -18.27 -7.97 -9.35
N ASN A 322 -19.30 -8.80 -9.14
CA ASN A 322 -19.17 -10.20 -8.77
C ASN A 322 -19.87 -11.09 -9.80
N ALA A 323 -19.30 -12.26 -10.05
CA ALA A 323 -19.91 -13.30 -10.85
C ALA A 323 -20.63 -14.32 -9.96
N TYR A 324 -21.81 -14.76 -10.37
CA TYR A 324 -22.52 -15.86 -9.74
C TYR A 324 -23.25 -16.71 -10.78
N GLN A 325 -23.52 -17.97 -10.43
CA GLN A 325 -24.24 -18.89 -11.30
C GLN A 325 -25.40 -19.49 -10.53
N LEU A 326 -26.61 -19.37 -11.09
CA LEU A 326 -27.80 -19.97 -10.51
C LEU A 326 -27.80 -21.50 -10.73
N PRO A 327 -28.33 -22.29 -9.79
CA PRO A 327 -28.45 -23.74 -9.98
C PRO A 327 -29.20 -24.08 -11.28
N GLY A 328 -28.55 -24.85 -12.15
CA GLY A 328 -29.12 -25.29 -13.43
C GLY A 328 -28.97 -24.31 -14.61
N ALA A 329 -28.40 -23.12 -14.39
CA ALA A 329 -28.05 -22.20 -15.47
C ALA A 329 -26.69 -22.55 -16.08
N SER A 330 -26.55 -22.45 -17.40
CA SER A 330 -25.26 -22.60 -18.10
C SER A 330 -24.45 -21.31 -18.17
N GLU A 331 -25.10 -20.16 -17.98
CA GLU A 331 -24.48 -18.83 -18.10
C GLU A 331 -24.21 -18.21 -16.72
N MET A 332 -23.10 -17.48 -16.63
CA MET A 332 -22.78 -16.66 -15.46
C MET A 332 -23.58 -15.37 -15.47
N ASN A 333 -24.06 -14.97 -14.30
CA ASN A 333 -24.67 -13.67 -14.06
C ASN A 333 -23.67 -12.77 -13.34
N PHE A 334 -23.84 -11.47 -13.50
CA PHE A 334 -22.98 -10.45 -12.93
C PHE A 334 -23.80 -9.42 -12.18
N GLU A 335 -23.31 -9.00 -11.02
CA GLU A 335 -23.93 -7.93 -10.23
C GLU A 335 -22.88 -7.02 -9.60
N GLY A 336 -23.30 -5.82 -9.18
CA GLY A 336 -22.39 -4.80 -8.69
C GLY A 336 -21.65 -4.10 -9.83
N GLY A 337 -20.47 -3.56 -9.52
CA GLY A 337 -19.70 -2.78 -10.48
C GLY A 337 -20.05 -1.29 -10.47
N VAL A 338 -19.64 -0.60 -11.53
CA VAL A 338 -19.92 0.83 -11.73
C VAL A 338 -21.38 1.01 -12.19
N SER A 339 -22.10 1.88 -11.51
CA SER A 339 -23.50 2.16 -11.79
C SER A 339 -23.69 3.04 -13.02
N GLN A 340 -24.86 2.90 -13.66
CA GLN A 340 -25.26 3.76 -14.78
C GLN A 340 -25.27 5.26 -14.41
N SER A 341 -25.70 5.59 -13.19
CA SER A 341 -25.71 6.97 -12.70
C SER A 341 -24.31 7.58 -12.59
N ALA A 342 -23.29 6.78 -12.27
CA ALA A 342 -21.91 7.25 -12.26
C ALA A 342 -21.40 7.53 -13.68
N TYR A 343 -21.78 6.71 -14.68
CA TYR A 343 -21.45 7.00 -16.08
C TYR A 343 -22.13 8.27 -16.59
N GLU A 344 -23.39 8.49 -16.23
CA GLU A 344 -24.11 9.74 -16.55
C GLU A 344 -23.46 10.95 -15.88
N THR A 345 -23.04 10.80 -14.61
CA THR A 345 -22.31 11.84 -13.88
C THR A 345 -20.99 12.17 -14.56
N LEU A 346 -20.20 11.17 -14.95
CA LEU A 346 -18.93 11.35 -15.65
C LEU A 346 -19.15 12.02 -17.02
N ALA A 347 -20.15 11.59 -17.79
CA ALA A 347 -20.48 12.21 -19.07
C ALA A 347 -20.83 13.70 -18.92
N ALA A 348 -21.54 14.08 -17.85
CA ALA A 348 -21.88 15.47 -17.55
C ALA A 348 -20.65 16.35 -17.22
N LEU A 349 -19.51 15.77 -16.86
CA LEU A 349 -18.25 16.51 -16.67
C LEU A 349 -17.63 17.00 -17.98
N ASN A 350 -18.05 16.45 -19.13
CA ASN A 350 -17.51 16.81 -20.45
C ASN A 350 -15.97 16.74 -20.53
N LEU A 351 -15.37 15.75 -19.86
CA LEU A 351 -13.92 15.54 -19.90
C LEU A 351 -13.51 15.00 -21.27
N PRO A 352 -12.30 15.35 -21.77
CA PRO A 352 -11.79 14.79 -23.01
C PRO A 352 -11.55 13.29 -22.86
N LYS A 353 -11.85 12.53 -23.91
CA LYS A 353 -11.44 11.13 -24.00
C LYS A 353 -9.95 11.03 -24.33
N PRO A 354 -9.24 10.04 -23.79
CA PRO A 354 -7.84 9.83 -24.13
C PRO A 354 -7.71 9.36 -25.58
N GLN A 355 -6.58 9.69 -26.23
CA GLN A 355 -6.29 9.16 -27.57
C GLN A 355 -6.06 7.64 -27.54
N GLN A 356 -5.42 7.15 -26.48
CA GLN A 356 -5.28 5.74 -26.12
C GLN A 356 -5.59 5.61 -24.62
N GLY A 357 -6.59 4.82 -24.28
CA GLY A 357 -7.01 4.62 -22.90
C GLY A 357 -6.12 3.63 -22.13
N PRO A 358 -6.22 3.56 -20.80
CA PRO A 358 -5.42 2.63 -20.01
C PRO A 358 -5.64 1.16 -20.38
N GLU A 359 -6.82 0.79 -20.87
CA GLU A 359 -7.18 -0.56 -21.31
C GLU A 359 -6.29 -1.11 -22.44
N THR A 360 -5.58 -0.23 -23.16
CA THR A 360 -4.69 -0.62 -24.25
C THR A 360 -3.26 -0.90 -23.78
N ILE A 361 -2.94 -0.63 -22.51
CA ILE A 361 -1.59 -0.84 -21.97
C ILE A 361 -1.31 -2.32 -21.83
N ASN A 362 -0.15 -2.75 -22.34
CA ASN A 362 0.32 -4.13 -22.32
C ASN A 362 1.79 -4.28 -21.89
N GLN A 363 2.37 -3.26 -21.27
CA GLN A 363 3.75 -3.29 -20.82
C GLN A 363 3.91 -2.39 -19.61
N VAL A 364 4.81 -2.78 -18.71
CA VAL A 364 5.27 -1.93 -17.62
C VAL A 364 6.50 -1.13 -18.06
N THR A 365 6.65 0.07 -17.53
CA THR A 365 7.86 0.87 -17.71
C THR A 365 8.98 0.26 -16.86
N GLU A 366 10.15 0.08 -17.46
CA GLU A 366 11.37 -0.33 -16.75
C GLU A 366 12.34 0.85 -16.76
N HIS A 367 12.83 1.23 -15.57
CA HIS A 367 13.67 2.40 -15.41
C HIS A 367 14.89 2.10 -14.54
N LYS A 368 15.94 2.90 -14.71
CA LYS A 368 17.12 2.78 -13.86
C LYS A 368 16.75 3.18 -12.43
N MET A 369 17.24 2.40 -11.48
CA MET A 369 17.23 2.78 -10.07
C MET A 369 18.17 3.98 -9.91
N SER A 370 17.63 5.15 -9.59
CA SER A 370 18.46 6.27 -9.12
C SER A 370 18.80 6.04 -7.66
N ALA A 371 20.03 6.32 -7.23
CA ALA A 371 20.35 6.36 -5.81
C ALA A 371 19.45 7.41 -5.14
N GLU A 372 18.61 6.99 -4.19
CA GLU A 372 17.77 7.86 -3.37
C GLU A 372 18.51 8.32 -2.10
#